data_AF-A0A9X9WV14-F1
#
_entry.id   AF-A0A9X9WV14-F1
#
_cell.length_a   1.000
_cell.length_b   1.000
_cell.length_c   1.000
_cell.angle_alpha   90.00
_cell.angle_beta   90.00
_cell.angle_gamma   90.00
#
_symmetry.space_group_name_H-M   'P 1'
#
loop_
_entity.id
_entity.type
_entity.pdbx_description
1 polymer ?
#
loop_
_entity_poly.entity_id
_entity_poly.type
_entity_poly.pdbx_seq_one_letter_code
_entity_poly.pdbx_strand_id
1 'polypeptide(L)'
;MNLTPREKDKLLVAMAAIVARRRLDRGLRLNYPEAVALITDFVVEGARDGRSVADLMRDGAKVLTRDQVMDGIAEMIHEIQVEATFPDGTKLVTVHQPIRDADAADRLTKAQARSQTKKPAKPTAKPKAKRISTKPGAKPKARAAAKRKPAGKPKGARR
;
A
#
# COMPACT_ATOMS: atom_id res chain seq x y z
N MET A 1 -1.67 -38.28 -8.15
CA MET A 1 -1.53 -36.84 -8.44
C MET A 1 -0.49 -36.67 -9.53
N ASN A 2 -0.74 -35.85 -10.54
CA ASN A 2 0.20 -35.57 -11.63
C ASN A 2 0.85 -34.21 -11.40
N LEU A 3 1.80 -34.17 -10.47
CA LEU A 3 2.47 -32.94 -10.06
C LEU A 3 3.59 -32.57 -11.02
N THR A 4 3.57 -31.33 -11.48
CA THR A 4 4.69 -30.69 -12.18
C THR A 4 5.91 -30.59 -11.25
N PRO A 5 7.14 -30.48 -11.79
CA PRO A 5 8.34 -30.26 -10.97
C PRO A 5 8.20 -29.08 -10.02
N ARG A 6 7.62 -27.99 -10.50
CA ARG A 6 7.35 -26.79 -9.69
C ARG A 6 6.41 -27.03 -8.52
N GLU A 7 5.36 -27.83 -8.70
CA GLU A 7 4.44 -28.18 -7.61
C GLU A 7 5.13 -29.07 -6.58
N LYS A 8 6.03 -29.97 -7.01
CA LYS A 8 6.86 -30.77 -6.10
C LYS A 8 7.81 -29.87 -5.29
N ASP A 9 8.44 -28.88 -5.91
CA ASP A 9 9.31 -27.92 -5.20
C ASP A 9 8.53 -27.14 -4.13
N LYS A 10 7.31 -26.69 -4.46
CA LYS A 10 6.43 -26.03 -3.47
C LYS A 10 6.07 -26.95 -2.30
N LEU A 11 5.83 -28.24 -2.55
CA LEU A 11 5.60 -29.22 -1.48
C LEU A 11 6.83 -29.43 -0.60
N LEU A 12 8.04 -29.43 -1.17
CA LEU A 12 9.27 -29.52 -0.40
C LEU A 12 9.45 -28.30 0.51
N VAL A 13 9.13 -27.10 0.02
CA VAL A 13 9.14 -25.88 0.84
C VAL A 13 8.10 -25.94 1.96
N ALA A 14 6.88 -26.40 1.68
CA ALA A 14 5.85 -26.59 2.71
C ALA A 14 6.31 -27.56 3.81
N MET A 15 6.97 -28.67 3.43
CA MET A 15 7.55 -29.60 4.41
C MET A 15 8.66 -28.93 5.24
N ALA A 16 9.54 -28.15 4.62
CA ALA A 16 10.57 -27.40 5.32
C ALA A 16 9.96 -26.39 6.31
N ALA A 17 8.86 -25.73 5.94
CA ALA A 17 8.14 -24.81 6.81
C ALA A 17 7.51 -25.51 8.01
N ILE A 18 6.93 -26.71 7.83
CA ILE A 18 6.43 -27.53 8.94
C ILE A 18 7.55 -27.88 9.91
N VAL A 19 8.72 -28.28 9.40
CA VAL A 19 9.90 -28.56 10.23
C VAL A 19 10.37 -27.31 10.97
N ALA A 20 10.45 -26.16 10.29
CA ALA A 20 10.82 -24.88 10.88
C ALA A 20 9.85 -24.46 11.99
N ARG A 21 8.54 -24.57 11.76
CA ARG A 21 7.51 -24.24 12.75
C ARG A 21 7.64 -25.10 14.01
N ARG A 22 7.79 -26.42 13.83
CA ARG A 22 8.03 -27.34 14.97
C ARG A 22 9.31 -27.01 15.75
N ARG A 23 10.35 -26.48 15.10
CA ARG A 23 11.57 -26.03 15.77
C ARG A 23 11.31 -24.75 16.57
N LEU A 24 10.63 -23.78 15.96
CA LEU A 24 10.24 -22.53 16.60
C LEU A 24 9.34 -22.77 17.83
N ASP A 25 8.37 -23.67 17.72
CA ASP A 25 7.45 -24.02 18.83
C ASP A 25 8.18 -24.65 20.03
N ARG A 26 9.37 -25.24 19.81
CA ARG A 26 10.26 -25.73 20.87
C ARG A 26 11.21 -24.66 21.41
N GLY A 27 11.12 -23.43 20.92
CA GLY A 27 11.97 -22.31 21.33
C GLY A 27 13.32 -22.24 20.61
N LEU A 28 13.51 -22.96 19.50
CA LEU A 28 14.74 -22.84 18.71
C LEU A 28 14.71 -21.58 17.85
N ARG A 29 15.82 -20.85 17.82
CA ARG A 29 16.05 -19.75 16.88
C ARG A 29 16.29 -20.31 15.48
N LEU A 30 15.54 -19.82 14.50
CA LEU A 30 15.58 -20.32 13.13
C LEU A 30 16.83 -19.86 12.37
N ASN A 31 17.36 -20.74 11.53
CA ASN A 31 18.41 -20.39 10.56
C ASN A 31 17.82 -19.82 9.25
N TYR A 32 18.70 -19.51 8.29
CA TYR A 32 18.32 -18.93 7.00
C TYR A 32 17.25 -19.75 6.24
N PRO A 33 17.47 -21.04 5.90
CA PRO A 33 16.49 -21.79 5.11
C PRO A 33 15.17 -22.02 5.86
N GLU A 34 15.21 -22.14 7.20
CA GLU A 34 14.00 -22.27 8.02
C GLU A 34 13.15 -21.00 7.98
N ALA A 35 13.79 -19.83 8.13
CA ALA A 35 13.11 -18.54 8.06
C ALA A 35 12.47 -18.32 6.69
N VAL A 36 13.24 -18.55 5.61
CA VAL A 36 12.74 -18.43 4.23
C VAL A 36 11.58 -19.38 3.97
N ALA A 37 11.69 -20.65 4.38
CA ALA A 37 10.62 -21.63 4.18
C ALA A 37 9.33 -21.21 4.88
N LEU A 38 9.42 -20.77 6.14
CA LEU A 38 8.27 -20.42 6.95
C LEU A 38 7.55 -19.15 6.45
N ILE A 39 8.30 -18.14 5.96
CA ILE A 39 7.71 -16.97 5.32
C ILE A 39 7.12 -17.31 3.94
N THR A 40 7.78 -18.18 3.18
CA THR A 40 7.29 -18.62 1.87
C THR A 40 5.96 -19.37 1.99
N ASP A 41 5.87 -20.28 2.96
CA ASP A 41 4.67 -21.03 3.29
C ASP A 41 3.50 -20.11 3.65
N PHE A 42 3.74 -19.09 4.48
CA PHE A 42 2.72 -18.07 4.79
C PHE A 42 2.16 -17.38 3.52
N VAL A 43 3.01 -17.08 2.55
CA VAL A 43 2.59 -16.44 1.30
C VAL A 43 1.78 -17.41 0.43
N VAL A 44 2.22 -18.66 0.32
CA VAL A 44 1.53 -19.69 -0.48
C VAL A 44 0.16 -20.00 0.09
N GLU A 45 0.05 -20.24 1.39
CA GLU A 45 -1.22 -20.53 2.06
C GLU A 45 -2.14 -19.31 2.05
N GLY A 46 -1.60 -18.11 2.29
CA GLY A 46 -2.39 -16.89 2.21
C GLY A 46 -2.93 -16.59 0.80
N ALA A 47 -2.18 -16.94 -0.26
CA ALA A 47 -2.68 -16.86 -1.63
C ALA A 47 -3.79 -17.90 -1.88
N ARG A 48 -3.66 -19.10 -1.31
CA ARG A 48 -4.66 -20.16 -1.39
C ARG A 48 -5.97 -19.79 -0.70
N ASP A 49 -5.88 -19.03 0.39
CA ASP A 49 -7.01 -18.43 1.13
C ASP A 49 -7.64 -17.24 0.40
N GLY A 50 -7.07 -16.80 -0.73
CA GLY A 50 -7.59 -15.69 -1.52
C GLY A 50 -7.26 -14.30 -0.98
N ARG A 51 -6.23 -14.17 -0.12
CA ARG A 51 -5.75 -12.86 0.33
C ARG A 51 -5.13 -12.08 -0.82
N SER A 52 -5.14 -10.74 -0.73
CA SER A 52 -4.54 -9.91 -1.77
C SER A 52 -3.01 -9.98 -1.74
N VAL A 53 -2.38 -9.80 -2.91
CA VAL A 53 -0.91 -9.68 -3.02
C VAL A 53 -0.38 -8.61 -2.06
N ALA A 54 -1.05 -7.47 -1.96
CA ALA A 54 -0.63 -6.36 -1.11
C ALA A 54 -0.65 -6.73 0.38
N ASP A 55 -1.66 -7.48 0.83
CA ASP A 55 -1.72 -7.97 2.21
C ASP A 55 -0.60 -8.96 2.50
N LEU A 56 -0.30 -9.87 1.57
CA LEU A 56 0.78 -10.85 1.74
C LEU A 56 2.16 -10.20 1.74
N MET A 57 2.40 -9.19 0.90
CA MET A 57 3.63 -8.39 0.93
C MET A 57 3.83 -7.69 2.28
N ARG A 58 2.75 -7.11 2.83
CA ARG A 58 2.79 -6.39 4.11
C ARG A 58 2.93 -7.33 5.30
N ASP A 59 2.10 -8.37 5.34
CA ASP A 59 1.96 -9.23 6.51
C ASP A 59 3.00 -10.36 6.52
N GLY A 60 3.60 -10.70 5.37
CA GLY A 60 4.76 -11.59 5.29
C GLY A 60 5.94 -11.08 6.12
N ALA A 61 6.06 -9.76 6.28
CA ALA A 61 7.09 -9.14 7.12
C ALA A 61 6.76 -9.09 8.63
N LYS A 62 5.66 -9.73 9.03
CA LYS A 62 5.23 -9.88 10.44
C LYS A 62 5.25 -11.33 10.90
N VAL A 63 5.64 -12.25 10.02
CA VAL A 63 5.60 -13.69 10.28
C VAL A 63 6.68 -14.10 11.29
N LEU A 64 7.85 -13.47 11.20
CA LEU A 64 8.98 -13.72 12.08
C LEU A 64 9.51 -12.41 12.65
N THR A 65 9.88 -12.45 13.92
CA THR A 65 10.60 -11.37 14.62
C THR A 65 12.08 -11.71 14.74
N ARG A 66 12.92 -10.71 15.04
CA ARG A 66 14.38 -10.90 15.16
C ARG A 66 14.79 -11.89 16.26
N ASP A 67 14.04 -11.96 17.35
CA ASP A 67 14.28 -12.88 18.46
C ASP A 67 14.03 -14.35 18.08
N GLN A 68 13.24 -14.59 17.03
CA GLN A 68 12.90 -15.93 16.54
C GLN A 68 13.91 -16.51 15.56
N VAL A 69 14.90 -15.73 15.12
CA VAL A 69 15.95 -16.16 14.17
C VAL A 69 17.33 -16.03 14.79
N MET A 70 18.30 -16.78 14.28
CA MET A 70 19.70 -16.68 14.71
C MET A 70 20.31 -15.31 14.36
N ASP A 71 21.42 -14.97 15.02
CA ASP A 71 22.09 -13.68 14.78
C ASP A 71 22.58 -13.55 13.33
N GLY A 72 22.41 -12.36 12.75
CA GLY A 72 22.77 -12.07 11.35
C GLY A 72 21.75 -12.52 10.30
N ILE A 73 20.79 -13.39 10.64
CA ILE A 73 19.82 -13.91 9.66
C ILE A 73 18.89 -12.81 9.14
N ALA A 74 18.48 -11.87 9.99
CA ALA A 74 17.63 -10.76 9.59
C ALA A 74 18.31 -9.85 8.55
N GLU A 75 19.62 -9.64 8.68
CA GLU A 75 20.42 -8.85 7.74
C GLU A 75 20.65 -9.58 6.42
N MET A 76 20.72 -10.91 6.43
CA MET A 76 20.95 -11.72 5.21
C MET A 76 19.71 -11.80 4.30
N ILE A 77 18.50 -11.73 4.88
CA ILE A 77 17.26 -11.90 4.12
C ILE A 77 16.70 -10.51 3.77
N HIS A 78 17.14 -9.95 2.64
CA HIS A 78 16.65 -8.65 2.17
C HIS A 78 15.26 -8.72 1.56
N GLU A 79 14.98 -9.77 0.81
CA GLU A 79 13.68 -10.03 0.23
C GLU A 79 13.45 -11.52 0.00
N ILE A 80 12.18 -11.91 -0.01
CA ILE A 80 11.75 -13.25 -0.41
C ILE A 80 10.74 -13.08 -1.53
N GLN A 81 11.00 -13.75 -2.65
CA GLN A 81 10.16 -13.75 -3.83
C GLN A 81 9.47 -15.10 -3.96
N VAL A 82 8.14 -15.10 -4.02
CA VAL A 82 7.33 -16.31 -4.04
C VAL A 82 6.31 -16.21 -5.16
N GLU A 83 6.29 -17.18 -6.05
CA GLU A 83 5.20 -17.32 -6.99
C GLU A 83 4.09 -18.19 -6.40
N ALA A 84 2.94 -17.58 -6.14
CA ALA A 84 1.78 -18.24 -5.54
C ALA A 84 0.58 -18.20 -6.49
N THR A 85 -0.30 -19.20 -6.36
CA THR A 85 -1.50 -19.33 -7.19
C THR A 85 -2.67 -18.69 -6.45
N PHE A 86 -3.16 -17.56 -6.95
CA PHE A 86 -4.32 -16.84 -6.43
C PHE A 86 -5.59 -17.28 -7.19
N PRO A 87 -6.79 -16.94 -6.68
CA PRO A 87 -8.03 -17.20 -7.41
C PRO A 87 -8.08 -16.61 -8.83
N ASP A 88 -7.30 -15.56 -9.09
CA ASP A 88 -7.20 -14.89 -10.39
C ASP A 88 -5.90 -15.21 -11.16
N GLY A 89 -5.16 -16.23 -10.74
CA GLY A 89 -3.98 -16.75 -11.44
C GLY A 89 -2.68 -16.68 -10.64
N THR A 90 -1.59 -17.13 -11.26
CA THR A 90 -0.26 -17.13 -10.64
C THR A 90 0.33 -15.73 -10.62
N LYS A 91 0.83 -15.30 -9.45
CA LYS A 91 1.47 -13.99 -9.28
C LYS A 91 2.74 -14.11 -8.45
N LEU A 92 3.68 -13.22 -8.73
CA LEU A 92 4.89 -13.04 -7.92
C LEU A 92 4.58 -12.10 -6.73
N VAL A 93 4.90 -12.55 -5.54
CA VAL A 93 4.82 -11.78 -4.29
C VAL A 93 6.24 -11.56 -3.80
N THR A 94 6.61 -10.30 -3.58
CA THR A 94 7.91 -9.96 -3.00
C THR A 94 7.71 -9.38 -1.61
N VAL A 95 8.25 -10.08 -0.60
CA VAL A 95 8.25 -9.60 0.79
C VAL A 95 9.60 -8.93 1.04
N HIS A 96 9.61 -7.60 1.13
CA HIS A 96 10.81 -6.83 1.43
C HIS A 96 11.06 -6.73 2.94
N GLN A 97 12.32 -6.93 3.34
CA GLN A 97 12.78 -6.94 4.73
C GLN A 97 11.82 -7.74 5.62
N PRO A 98 11.70 -9.06 5.39
CA PRO A 98 10.67 -9.87 6.00
C PRO A 98 10.86 -10.07 7.52
N ILE A 99 12.06 -9.81 8.05
CA ILE A 99 12.35 -9.91 9.48
C ILE A 99 12.70 -8.52 9.98
N ARG A 100 11.83 -7.94 10.80
CA ARG A 100 11.95 -6.57 11.31
C ARG A 100 12.04 -6.56 12.82
N ASP A 101 12.58 -5.48 13.37
CA ASP A 101 12.48 -5.21 14.80
C ASP A 101 11.02 -5.08 15.20
N ALA A 102 10.65 -5.67 16.34
CA ALA A 102 9.30 -5.56 16.91
C ALA A 102 8.86 -4.09 17.07
N ASP A 103 9.81 -3.21 17.39
CA ASP A 103 9.59 -1.77 17.51
C ASP A 103 9.35 -1.04 16.18
N ALA A 104 9.91 -1.54 15.08
CA ALA A 104 9.75 -0.91 13.76
C ALA A 104 8.35 -1.15 13.19
N ALA A 105 7.80 -2.34 13.40
CA ALA A 105 6.45 -2.69 12.98
C ALA A 105 5.39 -1.80 13.68
N ASP A 106 5.56 -1.56 14.99
CA ASP A 106 4.65 -0.76 15.80
C ASP A 106 4.76 0.76 15.51
N ARG A 107 5.94 1.24 15.07
CA ARG A 107 6.13 2.62 14.60
C ARG A 107 5.48 2.88 13.24
N LEU A 108 5.51 1.92 12.32
CA LEU A 108 4.89 2.06 10.99
C LEU A 108 3.35 2.11 11.08
N THR A 109 2.73 1.26 11.90
CA THR A 109 1.28 1.32 12.18
C THR A 109 0.89 2.63 12.84
N LYS A 110 1.67 3.10 13.84
CA LYS A 110 1.42 4.40 14.49
C LYS A 110 1.63 5.59 13.54
N ALA A 111 2.60 5.53 12.62
CA ALA A 111 2.83 6.56 11.62
C ALA A 111 1.70 6.63 10.58
N GLN A 112 1.21 5.48 10.11
CA GLN A 112 0.08 5.40 9.17
C GLN A 112 -1.24 5.89 9.80
N ALA A 113 -1.49 5.57 11.08
CA ALA A 113 -2.65 6.08 11.83
C ALA A 113 -2.60 7.62 12.01
N ARG A 114 -1.42 8.21 12.20
CA ARG A 114 -1.24 9.67 12.29
C ARG A 114 -1.46 10.39 10.96
N SER A 115 -1.23 9.74 9.82
CA SER A 115 -1.48 10.32 8.49
C SER A 115 -2.96 10.33 8.07
N GLN A 116 -3.81 9.45 8.61
CA GLN A 116 -5.23 9.35 8.23
C GLN A 116 -6.16 10.34 8.99
N THR A 117 -5.66 11.02 10.03
CA THR A 117 -6.46 11.98 10.84
C THR A 117 -6.42 13.43 10.32
N LYS A 118 -5.70 13.74 9.24
CA LYS A 118 -5.68 15.08 8.62
C LYS A 118 -6.51 15.15 7.34
N LYS A 119 -7.83 15.13 7.45
CA LYS A 119 -8.73 15.62 6.38
C LYS A 119 -9.36 16.94 6.87
N PRO A 120 -9.02 18.11 6.31
CA PRO A 120 -9.61 19.36 6.78
C PRO A 120 -11.08 19.44 6.35
N ALA A 121 -11.97 19.64 7.31
CA ALA A 121 -13.38 19.93 7.06
C ALA A 121 -13.52 21.31 6.40
N LYS A 122 -14.26 21.38 5.29
CA LYS A 122 -14.58 22.61 4.56
C LYS A 122 -15.58 23.45 5.38
N PRO A 123 -15.33 24.74 5.68
CA PRO A 123 -16.26 25.53 6.46
C PRO A 123 -17.44 26.00 5.59
N THR A 124 -18.66 25.69 6.03
CA THR A 124 -19.92 26.17 5.46
C THR A 124 -20.20 27.60 5.94
N ALA A 125 -20.31 28.54 5.02
CA ALA A 125 -20.61 29.94 5.31
C ALA A 125 -22.12 30.15 5.58
N LYS A 126 -22.45 30.81 6.71
CA LYS A 126 -23.77 31.44 6.96
C LYS A 126 -23.67 32.95 6.66
N PRO A 127 -24.63 33.56 5.94
CA PRO A 127 -24.58 35.01 5.71
C PRO A 127 -25.21 35.77 6.90
N LYS A 128 -24.49 36.75 7.46
CA LYS A 128 -25.04 37.73 8.40
C LYS A 128 -25.35 39.04 7.68
N ALA A 129 -26.58 39.54 7.87
CA ALA A 129 -27.09 40.79 7.33
C ALA A 129 -26.29 42.01 7.83
N LYS A 130 -25.92 42.91 6.91
CA LYS A 130 -25.19 44.15 7.22
C LYS A 130 -26.16 45.33 7.18
N ARG A 131 -26.41 45.91 8.36
CA ARG A 131 -27.18 47.14 8.58
C ARG A 131 -26.26 48.33 8.26
N ILE A 132 -26.59 49.14 7.25
CA ILE A 132 -25.81 50.32 6.84
C ILE A 132 -26.48 51.58 7.39
N SER A 133 -25.76 52.32 8.24
CA SER A 133 -26.10 53.66 8.71
C SER A 133 -25.28 54.73 7.96
N THR A 134 -26.00 55.57 7.20
CA THR A 134 -25.81 57.00 6.91
C THR A 134 -24.41 57.62 6.75
N LYS A 135 -24.14 58.22 5.58
CA LYS A 135 -24.31 59.68 5.33
C LYS A 135 -24.10 60.05 3.84
N PRO A 136 -24.62 61.20 3.37
CA PRO A 136 -24.82 61.51 1.95
C PRO A 136 -23.72 62.40 1.37
N GLY A 137 -23.43 62.26 0.07
CA GLY A 137 -22.58 63.23 -0.63
C GLY A 137 -22.21 62.84 -2.07
N ALA A 138 -22.58 63.72 -3.00
CA ALA A 138 -22.09 63.88 -4.37
C ALA A 138 -22.74 63.06 -5.52
N LYS A 139 -23.12 63.83 -6.55
CA LYS A 139 -24.02 63.59 -7.69
C LYS A 139 -23.45 62.65 -8.78
N PRO A 140 -24.32 62.07 -9.65
CA PRO A 140 -23.91 61.22 -10.75
C PRO A 140 -23.53 62.04 -11.99
N LYS A 141 -22.51 61.60 -12.74
CA LYS A 141 -22.29 62.03 -14.14
C LYS A 141 -22.43 60.84 -15.08
N ALA A 142 -23.37 61.00 -16.01
CA ALA A 142 -23.67 60.11 -17.11
C ALA A 142 -22.65 60.22 -18.26
N ARG A 143 -22.59 59.15 -19.08
CA ARG A 143 -22.22 59.03 -20.52
C ARG A 143 -21.48 57.70 -20.72
N ALA A 144 -21.57 56.97 -21.82
CA ALA A 144 -22.35 57.07 -23.05
C ALA A 144 -22.27 55.69 -23.76
N ALA A 145 -23.12 55.52 -24.75
CA ALA A 145 -23.36 54.30 -25.52
C ALA A 145 -22.26 53.95 -26.55
N ALA A 146 -22.45 52.74 -27.12
CA ALA A 146 -22.06 52.28 -28.46
C ALA A 146 -20.63 51.69 -28.57
N LYS A 147 -20.35 50.63 -29.34
CA LYS A 147 -20.94 50.14 -30.60
C LYS A 147 -20.86 48.61 -30.73
N ARG A 148 -21.83 48.06 -31.46
CA ARG A 148 -21.91 46.69 -31.97
C ARG A 148 -21.12 46.52 -33.29
N LYS A 149 -20.61 45.30 -33.49
CA LYS A 149 -20.47 44.50 -34.74
C LYS A 149 -19.39 44.92 -35.78
N PRO A 150 -19.03 44.05 -36.75
CA PRO A 150 -19.43 42.64 -36.99
C PRO A 150 -18.29 41.65 -37.34
N ALA A 151 -18.72 40.40 -37.54
CA ALA A 151 -18.01 39.23 -38.06
C ALA A 151 -17.42 39.38 -39.49
N GLY A 152 -16.36 38.62 -39.76
CA GLY A 152 -15.82 38.30 -41.08
C GLY A 152 -15.31 36.86 -41.11
N LYS A 153 -15.73 36.10 -42.13
CA LYS A 153 -15.65 34.64 -42.31
C LYS A 153 -14.32 34.16 -42.95
N PRO A 154 -14.06 32.83 -43.02
CA PRO A 154 -12.77 32.17 -43.29
C PRO A 154 -12.53 31.86 -44.79
N LYS A 155 -11.31 31.42 -45.16
CA LYS A 155 -11.02 30.41 -46.23
C LYS A 155 -9.52 30.23 -46.52
N GLY A 156 -9.16 29.00 -46.94
CA GLY A 156 -7.92 28.61 -47.65
C GLY A 156 -7.05 27.67 -46.81
N ALA A 157 -6.95 26.35 -47.00
CA ALA A 157 -6.86 25.48 -48.19
C ALA A 157 -5.63 25.75 -49.07
N ARG A 158 -4.60 24.91 -48.91
CA ARG A 158 -3.48 24.53 -49.80
C ARG A 158 -2.43 23.86 -48.89
N ARG A 159 -1.76 22.76 -49.22
CA ARG A 159 -1.81 21.85 -50.36
C ARG A 159 -1.07 20.58 -49.92
#